data_AF-E6YRW3-F1
#
_entry.id   AF-E6YRW3-F1
#
_cell.length_a   1.000
_cell.length_b   1.000
_cell.length_c   1.000
_cell.angle_alpha   90.00
_cell.angle_beta   90.00
_cell.angle_gamma   90.00
#
_symmetry.space_group_name_H-M   'P 1'
#
loop_
_entity.id
_entity.type
_entity.pdbx_description
1 polymer ?
#
loop_
_entity_poly.entity_id
_entity_poly.type
_entity_poly.pdbx_seq_one_letter_code
_entity_poly.pdbx_strand_id
1 'polypeptide(L)'
;MRTNLSGRIRNTSLPENHALLPLFEAIVNSIHSIEEIGNDFSSSYIIISVIRSEQTALPLEEDTEKQNKTQIIGFKVIDNGTGFNDHNLQSFETLDSDNKREKGCRGVGRLLWLKAFDDIKVRSIYEADKELKGREFSFDTVEGIKELRNFQDDCAKRETIVELKGVKKTIKLMFLEPYNLLQKHY
;
A
#
# COMPACT_ATOMS: atom_id res chain seq x y z
N MET A 1 2.39 -16.93 -16.65
CA MET A 1 2.53 -15.95 -15.54
C MET A 1 1.29 -15.94 -14.62
N ARG A 2 0.05 -15.85 -15.14
CA ARG A 2 -1.21 -15.91 -14.35
C ARG A 2 -1.31 -17.07 -13.33
N THR A 3 -0.81 -18.26 -13.66
CA THR A 3 -0.94 -19.48 -12.83
C THR A 3 -0.05 -19.52 -11.58
N ASN A 4 0.99 -18.69 -11.48
CA ASN A 4 1.90 -18.71 -10.32
C ASN A 4 1.42 -17.77 -9.20
N LEU A 5 0.85 -16.60 -9.54
CA LEU A 5 0.45 -15.58 -8.56
C LEU A 5 -0.60 -16.08 -7.55
N SER A 6 -1.70 -16.66 -8.02
CA SER A 6 -2.76 -17.15 -7.11
C SER A 6 -2.28 -18.26 -6.18
N GLY A 7 -1.41 -19.16 -6.67
CA GLY A 7 -0.78 -20.20 -5.86
C GLY A 7 0.14 -19.62 -4.78
N ARG A 8 0.91 -18.57 -5.12
CA ARG A 8 1.78 -17.86 -4.19
C ARG A 8 1.00 -17.11 -3.11
N ILE A 9 -0.09 -16.44 -3.45
CA ILE A 9 -0.96 -15.76 -2.47
C ILE A 9 -1.52 -16.76 -1.46
N ARG A 10 -2.00 -17.92 -1.95
CA ARG A 10 -2.50 -19.00 -1.08
C ARG A 10 -1.43 -19.49 -0.10
N ASN A 11 -0.19 -19.61 -0.55
CA ASN A 11 0.94 -20.09 0.26
C ASN A 11 1.63 -18.98 1.09
N THR A 12 1.25 -17.72 0.92
CA THR A 12 1.80 -16.60 1.70
C THR A 12 1.08 -16.52 3.02
N SER A 13 1.79 -16.66 4.14
CA SER A 13 1.20 -16.50 5.47
C SER A 13 1.07 -15.03 5.83
N LEU A 14 -0.10 -14.63 6.32
CA LEU A 14 -0.32 -13.33 6.95
C LEU A 14 -1.08 -13.60 8.25
N PRO A 15 -0.36 -13.85 9.36
CA PRO A 15 -0.96 -14.09 10.65
C PRO A 15 -1.79 -12.90 11.12
N GLU A 16 -2.80 -13.16 11.93
CA GLU A 16 -3.75 -12.15 12.41
C GLU A 16 -3.08 -11.03 13.23
N ASN A 17 -2.12 -11.36 14.08
CA ASN A 17 -1.32 -10.39 14.83
C ASN A 17 -0.38 -9.52 13.96
N HIS A 18 -0.38 -9.71 12.64
CA HIS A 18 0.48 -9.03 11.67
C HIS A 18 -0.32 -8.29 10.58
N ALA A 19 -1.57 -7.90 10.87
CA ALA A 19 -2.48 -7.20 9.95
C ALA A 19 -1.90 -5.95 9.25
N LEU A 20 -0.95 -5.26 9.88
CA LEU A 20 -0.30 -4.05 9.36
C LEU A 20 0.92 -4.33 8.49
N LEU A 21 1.38 -5.58 8.35
CA LEU A 21 2.50 -5.91 7.46
C LEU A 21 2.33 -5.35 6.03
N PRO A 22 1.16 -5.45 5.37
CA PRO A 22 0.95 -4.83 4.05
C PRO A 22 1.30 -3.34 4.01
N LEU A 23 0.96 -2.59 5.06
CA LEU A 23 1.27 -1.17 5.17
C LEU A 23 2.78 -0.97 5.35
N PHE A 24 3.41 -1.76 6.22
CA PHE A 24 4.87 -1.71 6.40
C PHE A 24 5.62 -2.02 5.10
N GLU A 25 5.15 -2.97 4.30
CA GLU A 25 5.74 -3.25 2.99
C GLU A 25 5.64 -2.05 2.03
N ALA A 26 4.52 -1.31 2.03
CA ALA A 26 4.39 -0.09 1.25
C ALA A 26 5.34 1.02 1.73
N ILE A 27 5.53 1.15 3.04
CA ILE A 27 6.47 2.09 3.64
C ILE A 27 7.92 1.70 3.30
N VAL A 28 8.28 0.43 3.40
CA VAL A 28 9.63 -0.07 3.05
C VAL A 28 9.90 0.16 1.56
N ASN A 29 8.92 -0.06 0.68
CA ASN A 29 9.06 0.29 -0.74
C ASN A 29 9.28 1.79 -0.96
N SER A 30 8.61 2.64 -0.18
CA SER A 30 8.81 4.09 -0.22
C SER A 30 10.22 4.48 0.24
N ILE A 31 10.74 3.86 1.30
CA ILE A 31 12.11 4.07 1.80
C ILE A 31 13.12 3.70 0.70
N HIS A 32 13.01 2.52 0.11
CA HIS A 32 13.91 2.10 -0.98
C HIS A 32 13.84 3.05 -2.18
N SER A 33 12.64 3.48 -2.57
CA SER A 33 12.41 4.46 -3.65
C SER A 33 13.13 5.79 -3.37
N ILE A 34 13.16 6.24 -2.11
CA ILE A 34 13.88 7.46 -1.70
C ILE A 34 15.40 7.23 -1.68
N GLU A 35 15.87 6.10 -1.15
CA GLU A 35 17.31 5.75 -1.12
C GLU A 35 17.93 5.70 -2.53
N GLU A 36 17.15 5.32 -3.54
CA GLU A 36 17.59 5.29 -4.94
C GLU A 36 17.87 6.70 -5.52
N ILE A 37 17.39 7.77 -4.91
CA ILE A 37 17.69 9.16 -5.33
C ILE A 37 19.16 9.50 -5.06
N GLY A 38 19.77 8.93 -4.02
CA GLY A 38 21.13 9.22 -3.59
C GLY A 38 21.26 9.30 -2.07
N ASN A 39 22.13 10.19 -1.59
CA ASN A 39 22.46 10.29 -0.15
C ASN A 39 21.92 11.57 0.53
N ASP A 40 21.32 12.49 -0.23
CA ASP A 40 20.68 13.70 0.32
C ASP A 40 19.16 13.49 0.41
N PHE A 41 18.67 13.38 1.64
CA PHE A 41 17.27 13.15 1.96
C PHE A 41 16.56 14.38 2.54
N SER A 42 17.21 15.55 2.52
CA SER A 42 16.70 16.78 3.16
C SER A 42 15.30 17.20 2.71
N SER A 43 14.93 16.88 1.46
CA SER A 43 13.62 17.15 0.87
C SER A 43 12.73 15.90 0.72
N SER A 44 13.19 14.75 1.22
CA SER A 44 12.46 13.48 1.09
C SER A 44 11.36 13.34 2.14
N TYR A 45 10.24 12.72 1.77
CA TYR A 45 9.12 12.51 2.68
C TYR A 45 8.39 11.20 2.39
N ILE A 46 7.74 10.68 3.43
CA ILE A 46 6.74 9.62 3.34
C ILE A 46 5.53 10.07 4.16
N ILE A 47 4.36 10.16 3.53
CA ILE A 47 3.10 10.52 4.16
C ILE A 47 2.22 9.27 4.21
N ILE A 48 1.75 8.92 5.40
CA ILE A 48 0.85 7.79 5.62
C ILE A 48 -0.50 8.33 6.06
N SER A 49 -1.55 8.05 5.29
CA SER A 49 -2.93 8.42 5.60
C SER A 49 -3.75 7.17 5.88
N VAL A 50 -4.56 7.22 6.95
CA VAL A 50 -5.55 6.18 7.27
C VAL A 50 -6.89 6.55 6.64
N ILE A 51 -7.47 5.65 5.86
CA ILE A 51 -8.75 5.85 5.20
C ILE A 51 -9.82 5.18 6.05
N ARG A 52 -10.82 5.96 6.48
CA ARG A 52 -11.96 5.47 7.27
C ARG A 52 -13.25 5.55 6.47
N SER A 53 -14.22 4.70 6.79
CA SER A 53 -15.56 4.74 6.21
C SER A 53 -16.24 6.07 6.53
N GLU A 54 -17.19 6.46 5.68
CA GLU A 54 -18.05 7.59 5.98
C GLU A 54 -18.91 7.31 7.22
N GLN A 55 -19.26 8.35 7.97
CA GLN A 55 -20.11 8.23 9.14
C GLN A 55 -21.57 8.26 8.70
N THR A 56 -22.24 7.11 8.76
CA THR A 56 -23.70 7.05 8.65
C THR A 56 -24.33 7.45 9.99
N ALA A 57 -24.88 8.68 10.03
CA ALA A 57 -25.66 9.31 11.09
C ALA A 57 -24.92 9.77 12.37
N LEU A 58 -25.33 10.95 12.85
CA LEU A 58 -24.97 11.52 14.15
C LEU A 58 -25.76 10.79 15.24
N PRO A 59 -25.12 10.15 16.24
CA PRO A 59 -25.81 9.74 17.45
C PRO A 59 -26.28 11.01 18.17
N LEU A 60 -27.59 11.15 18.34
CA LEU A 60 -28.23 12.20 19.13
C LEU A 60 -28.13 11.88 20.63
N GLU A 61 -26.96 11.50 21.16
CA GLU A 61 -26.80 11.30 22.62
C GLU A 61 -25.42 11.76 23.11
N GLU A 62 -25.44 12.45 24.24
CA GLU A 62 -24.33 13.12 24.93
C GLU A 62 -23.33 12.12 25.53
N ASP A 63 -22.54 11.43 24.70
CA ASP A 63 -21.32 10.75 25.15
C ASP A 63 -20.20 10.93 24.11
N THR A 64 -19.76 12.19 23.99
CA THR A 64 -18.98 12.77 22.88
C THR A 64 -17.55 12.23 22.70
N GLU A 65 -17.06 11.33 23.55
CA GLU A 65 -15.70 10.77 23.42
C GLU A 65 -15.66 9.34 22.86
N LYS A 66 -16.77 8.59 22.91
CA LYS A 66 -16.75 7.14 22.63
C LYS A 66 -17.31 6.71 21.27
N GLN A 67 -18.03 7.57 20.53
CA GLN A 67 -18.87 7.10 19.41
C GLN A 67 -18.49 7.50 17.98
N ASN A 68 -17.46 8.32 17.73
CA ASN A 68 -17.16 8.79 16.35
C ASN A 68 -15.81 8.30 15.80
N LYS A 69 -15.57 6.98 15.77
CA LYS A 69 -14.42 6.41 15.06
C LYS A 69 -14.89 5.42 14.01
N THR A 70 -15.24 5.95 12.84
CA THR A 70 -15.61 5.15 11.67
C THR A 70 -14.54 4.11 11.32
N GLN A 71 -14.98 3.00 10.73
CA GLN A 71 -14.14 1.83 10.49
C GLN A 71 -12.96 2.16 9.56
N ILE A 72 -11.76 1.67 9.88
CA ILE A 72 -10.62 1.75 8.94
C ILE A 72 -10.92 0.84 7.75
N ILE A 73 -10.89 1.41 6.54
CA ILE A 73 -11.17 0.73 5.28
C ILE A 73 -9.95 0.68 4.35
N GLY A 74 -8.86 1.35 4.71
CA GLY A 74 -7.66 1.36 3.90
C GLY A 74 -6.57 2.30 4.39
N PHE A 75 -5.51 2.38 3.59
CA PHE A 75 -4.37 3.25 3.79
C PHE A 75 -3.93 3.87 2.46
N LYS A 76 -3.30 5.03 2.54
CA LYS A 76 -2.62 5.68 1.42
C LYS A 76 -1.21 6.03 1.87
N VAL A 77 -0.22 5.55 1.12
CA VAL A 77 1.20 5.87 1.33
C VAL A 77 1.65 6.74 0.17
N ILE A 78 2.26 7.88 0.47
CA ILE A 78 2.75 8.84 -0.52
C ILE A 78 4.23 9.11 -0.26
N ASP A 79 5.07 8.98 -1.28
CA ASP A 79 6.49 9.31 -1.23
C ASP A 79 6.91 10.17 -2.42
N ASN A 80 8.09 10.78 -2.34
CA ASN A 80 8.71 11.53 -3.45
C ASN A 80 10.02 10.88 -3.94
N GLY A 81 10.11 9.55 -3.84
CA GLY A 81 11.24 8.76 -4.32
C GLY A 81 11.37 8.69 -5.85
N THR A 82 12.13 7.72 -6.34
CA THR A 82 12.32 7.46 -7.78
C THR A 82 11.05 6.98 -8.48
N GLY A 83 10.11 6.39 -7.75
CA GLY A 83 8.80 5.98 -8.25
C GLY A 83 8.83 4.81 -9.24
N PHE A 84 7.75 4.64 -9.99
CA PHE A 84 7.53 3.51 -10.91
C PHE A 84 8.10 3.77 -12.31
N ASN A 85 9.40 4.04 -12.38
CA ASN A 85 10.17 3.98 -13.63
C ASN A 85 10.18 2.55 -14.21
N ASP A 86 10.75 2.35 -15.40
CA ASP A 86 10.76 1.03 -16.05
C ASP A 86 11.40 -0.06 -15.20
N HIS A 87 12.51 0.25 -14.52
CA HIS A 87 13.19 -0.69 -13.64
C HIS A 87 12.32 -1.08 -12.43
N ASN A 88 11.73 -0.10 -11.76
CA ASN A 88 10.91 -0.32 -10.57
C ASN A 88 9.57 -0.98 -10.90
N LEU A 89 8.97 -0.66 -12.05
CA LEU A 89 7.80 -1.37 -12.57
C LEU A 89 8.13 -2.84 -12.84
N GLN A 90 9.24 -3.13 -13.51
CA GLN A 90 9.68 -4.50 -13.77
C GLN A 90 10.00 -5.27 -12.48
N SER A 91 10.66 -4.63 -11.51
CA SER A 91 10.88 -5.20 -10.17
C SER A 91 9.55 -5.44 -9.45
N PHE A 92 8.57 -4.55 -9.64
CA PHE A 92 7.23 -4.71 -9.09
C PHE A 92 6.44 -5.79 -9.82
N GLU A 93 6.73 -6.19 -11.04
CA GLU A 93 6.08 -7.33 -11.69
C GLU A 93 6.73 -8.66 -11.30
N THR A 94 8.04 -8.63 -11.04
CA THR A 94 8.85 -9.82 -10.70
C THR A 94 8.60 -10.26 -9.26
N LEU A 95 7.88 -11.37 -9.06
CA LEU A 95 7.46 -11.85 -7.73
C LEU A 95 8.61 -12.50 -6.95
N ASP A 96 9.55 -13.10 -7.68
CA ASP A 96 10.63 -13.93 -7.16
C ASP A 96 11.99 -13.38 -7.59
N SER A 97 12.29 -12.13 -7.20
CA SER A 97 13.67 -11.65 -7.35
C SER A 97 14.49 -12.15 -6.16
N ASP A 98 15.37 -13.13 -6.40
CA ASP A 98 16.41 -13.55 -5.44
C ASP A 98 17.37 -12.38 -5.08
N ASN A 99 17.39 -11.32 -5.89
CA ASN A 99 18.30 -10.18 -5.80
C ASN A 99 18.13 -9.31 -4.54
N LYS A 100 17.06 -9.46 -3.74
CA LYS A 100 16.86 -8.65 -2.52
C LYS A 100 16.89 -9.47 -1.22
N ARG A 101 17.42 -10.70 -1.26
CA ARG A 101 17.57 -11.54 -0.06
C ARG A 101 18.52 -10.92 0.98
N GLU A 102 19.57 -10.22 0.53
CA GLU A 102 20.49 -9.50 1.43
C GLU A 102 19.86 -8.28 2.12
N LYS A 103 18.81 -7.70 1.54
CA LYS A 103 18.02 -6.59 2.13
C LYS A 103 16.79 -7.08 2.92
N GLY A 104 16.65 -8.39 3.15
CA GLY A 104 15.53 -8.97 3.92
C GLY A 104 14.20 -9.10 3.16
N CYS A 105 14.11 -8.65 1.90
CA CYS A 105 12.86 -8.66 1.14
C CYS A 105 12.69 -9.96 0.35
N ARG A 106 11.87 -10.88 0.84
CA ARG A 106 11.66 -12.23 0.24
C ARG A 106 10.71 -12.26 -0.98
N GLY A 107 10.47 -11.15 -1.67
CA GLY A 107 9.53 -11.09 -2.81
C GLY A 107 8.05 -11.30 -2.45
N VAL A 108 7.71 -11.35 -1.15
CA VAL A 108 6.34 -11.59 -0.65
C VAL A 108 5.54 -10.30 -0.38
N GLY A 109 6.17 -9.13 -0.41
CA GLY A 109 5.60 -7.88 0.12
C GLY A 109 4.24 -7.50 -0.48
N ARG A 110 4.18 -7.31 -1.79
CA ARG A 110 2.93 -6.99 -2.51
C ARG A 110 1.92 -8.14 -2.56
N LEU A 111 2.34 -9.38 -2.28
CA LEU A 111 1.39 -10.49 -2.08
C LEU A 111 0.58 -10.28 -0.80
N LEU A 112 1.18 -9.66 0.22
CA LEU A 112 0.46 -9.26 1.44
C LEU A 112 -0.61 -8.22 1.12
N TRP A 113 -0.35 -7.31 0.18
CA TRP A 113 -1.36 -6.35 -0.27
C TRP A 113 -2.56 -7.08 -0.85
N LEU A 114 -2.34 -8.00 -1.79
CA LEU A 114 -3.40 -8.80 -2.41
C LEU A 114 -4.14 -9.72 -1.44
N LYS A 115 -3.47 -10.12 -0.35
CA LYS A 115 -4.09 -10.91 0.72
C LYS A 115 -4.95 -10.06 1.65
N ALA A 116 -4.61 -8.78 1.82
CA ALA A 116 -5.23 -7.89 2.80
C ALA A 116 -6.28 -6.94 2.24
N PHE A 117 -6.17 -6.57 0.96
CA PHE A 117 -6.96 -5.51 0.34
C PHE A 117 -7.57 -5.98 -1.00
N ASP A 118 -8.76 -5.49 -1.28
CA ASP A 118 -9.51 -5.79 -2.52
C ASP A 118 -9.24 -4.79 -3.64
N ASP A 119 -8.88 -3.54 -3.31
CA ASP A 119 -8.58 -2.47 -4.27
C ASP A 119 -7.19 -1.91 -3.99
N ILE A 120 -6.25 -2.16 -4.89
CA ILE A 120 -4.87 -1.67 -4.81
C ILE A 120 -4.61 -0.82 -6.03
N LYS A 121 -4.31 0.45 -5.81
CA LYS A 121 -4.03 1.42 -6.88
C LYS A 121 -2.68 2.07 -6.67
N VAL A 122 -1.97 2.22 -7.77
CA VAL A 122 -0.69 2.90 -7.81
C VAL A 122 -0.78 4.02 -8.81
N ARG A 123 -0.37 5.21 -8.41
CA ARG A 123 -0.12 6.35 -9.30
C ARG A 123 1.25 6.89 -8.99
N SER A 124 2.09 7.06 -10.00
CA SER A 124 3.47 7.51 -9.82
C SER A 124 3.84 8.50 -10.90
N ILE A 125 4.39 9.63 -10.49
CA ILE A 125 5.12 10.56 -11.33
C ILE A 125 6.60 10.35 -11.00
N TYR A 126 7.38 10.02 -12.01
CA TYR A 126 8.80 9.70 -11.90
C TYR A 126 9.59 10.46 -12.96
N GLU A 127 10.89 10.56 -12.76
CA GLU A 127 11.80 11.19 -13.71
C GLU A 127 12.42 10.13 -14.63
N ALA A 128 12.36 10.35 -15.94
CA ALA A 128 13.02 9.53 -16.95
C ALA A 128 13.51 10.43 -18.09
N ASP A 129 14.76 10.26 -18.48
CA ASP A 129 15.41 11.07 -19.53
C ASP A 129 15.35 12.59 -19.26
N LYS A 130 15.39 13.00 -17.98
CA LYS A 130 15.25 14.38 -17.49
C LYS A 130 13.85 15.00 -17.69
N GLU A 131 12.86 14.18 -18.00
CA GLU A 131 11.46 14.58 -18.09
C GLU A 131 10.63 13.86 -17.01
N LEU A 132 9.57 14.51 -16.54
CA LEU A 132 8.61 13.85 -15.67
C LEU A 132 7.61 13.07 -16.51
N LYS A 133 7.45 11.80 -16.18
CA LYS A 133 6.49 10.88 -16.78
C LYS A 133 5.62 10.28 -15.69
N GLY A 134 4.38 9.97 -16.04
CA GLY A 134 3.38 9.46 -15.13
C GLY A 134 2.91 8.07 -15.52
N ARG A 135 2.65 7.23 -14.52
CA ARG A 135 1.99 5.93 -14.68
C ARG A 135 0.92 5.73 -13.62
N GLU A 136 -0.20 5.14 -14.00
CA GLU A 136 -1.19 4.61 -13.07
C GLU A 136 -1.57 3.18 -13.45
N PHE A 137 -1.85 2.36 -12.44
CA PHE A 137 -2.37 1.01 -12.64
C PHE A 137 -3.05 0.51 -11.37
N SER A 138 -3.89 -0.52 -11.54
CA SER A 138 -4.43 -1.32 -10.44
C SER A 138 -3.63 -2.61 -10.29
N PHE A 139 -3.53 -3.16 -9.08
CA PHE A 139 -2.86 -4.44 -8.82
C PHE A 139 -3.85 -5.46 -8.27
N ASP A 140 -4.04 -6.57 -8.98
CA ASP A 140 -4.98 -7.62 -8.60
C ASP A 140 -4.41 -9.04 -8.75
N THR A 141 -5.20 -10.01 -8.31
CA THR A 141 -4.80 -11.43 -8.27
C THR A 141 -4.94 -12.14 -9.62
N VAL A 142 -5.61 -11.53 -10.60
CA VAL A 142 -6.01 -12.12 -11.88
C VAL A 142 -5.01 -11.74 -12.98
N GLU A 143 -4.67 -10.46 -13.07
CA GLU A 143 -3.79 -9.88 -14.08
C GLU A 143 -2.43 -9.50 -13.51
N GLY A 144 -2.30 -9.37 -12.19
CA GLY A 144 -1.15 -8.70 -11.59
C GLY A 144 -1.34 -7.22 -11.80
N ILE A 145 -0.65 -6.63 -12.78
CA ILE A 145 -0.89 -5.24 -13.18
C ILE A 145 -2.07 -5.18 -14.15
N LYS A 146 -3.10 -4.42 -13.78
CA LYS A 146 -4.31 -4.17 -14.56
C LYS A 146 -4.41 -2.69 -14.92
N GLU A 147 -4.90 -2.42 -16.13
CA GLU A 147 -5.18 -1.04 -16.60
C GLU A 147 -3.97 -0.09 -16.54
N LEU A 148 -2.77 -0.60 -16.89
CA LEU A 148 -1.57 0.24 -16.94
C LEU A 148 -1.73 1.36 -17.97
N ARG A 149 -1.71 2.60 -17.48
CA ARG A 149 -1.81 3.81 -18.28
C ARG A 149 -0.59 4.70 -18.02
N ASN A 150 0.01 5.17 -19.12
CA ASN A 150 1.03 6.21 -19.08
C ASN A 150 0.37 7.57 -19.30
N PHE A 151 0.91 8.62 -18.67
CA PHE A 151 0.52 10.00 -18.87
C PHE A 151 1.74 10.92 -18.72
N GLN A 152 1.66 12.13 -19.25
CA GLN A 152 2.72 13.17 -19.11
C GLN A 152 2.14 14.52 -18.70
N ASP A 153 0.83 14.72 -18.87
CA ASP A 153 0.14 15.91 -18.41
C ASP A 153 0.15 16.00 -16.87
N ASP A 154 0.16 17.23 -16.35
CA ASP A 154 0.10 17.56 -14.91
C ASP A 154 1.19 16.92 -14.05
N CYS A 155 2.35 16.61 -14.64
CA CYS A 155 3.51 16.08 -13.93
C CYS A 155 4.40 17.22 -13.40
N ALA A 156 4.14 17.70 -12.18
CA ALA A 156 4.87 18.83 -11.60
C ALA A 156 6.10 18.44 -10.77
N LYS A 157 6.04 17.30 -10.07
CA LYS A 157 7.11 16.78 -9.20
C LYS A 157 7.03 15.26 -9.12
N ARG A 158 8.13 14.61 -8.75
CA ARG A 158 8.11 13.19 -8.41
C ARG A 158 7.19 12.95 -7.23
N GLU A 159 6.28 12.00 -7.38
CA GLU A 159 5.35 11.61 -6.34
C GLU A 159 4.79 10.23 -6.66
N THR A 160 4.89 9.31 -5.72
CA THR A 160 4.28 7.99 -5.81
C THR A 160 3.23 7.86 -4.75
N ILE A 161 2.07 7.35 -5.15
CA ILE A 161 0.89 7.13 -4.32
C ILE A 161 0.54 5.65 -4.44
N VAL A 162 0.57 4.95 -3.30
CA VAL A 162 0.05 3.59 -3.16
C VAL A 162 -1.18 3.65 -2.27
N GLU A 163 -2.33 3.28 -2.84
CA GLU A 163 -3.60 3.22 -2.14
C GLU A 163 -4.03 1.76 -1.95
N LEU A 164 -4.27 1.38 -0.70
CA LEU A 164 -4.68 0.05 -0.27
C LEU A 164 -6.07 0.14 0.36
N LYS A 165 -7.12 -0.28 -0.35
CA LYS A 165 -8.53 -0.14 0.06
C LYS A 165 -9.27 -1.47 0.05
N GLY A 166 -10.38 -1.50 0.78
CA GLY A 166 -11.24 -2.69 0.87
C GLY A 166 -10.56 -3.77 1.70
N VAL A 167 -10.37 -3.50 3.00
CA VAL A 167 -9.82 -4.49 3.93
C VAL A 167 -10.67 -5.77 3.88
N LYS A 168 -10.03 -6.89 3.51
CA LYS A 168 -10.71 -8.19 3.40
C LYS A 168 -11.23 -8.64 4.75
N LYS A 169 -12.38 -9.33 4.76
CA LYS A 169 -13.06 -9.79 5.97
C LYS A 169 -12.15 -10.52 6.95
N THR A 170 -11.24 -11.35 6.45
CA THR A 170 -10.26 -12.11 7.25
C THR A 170 -9.35 -11.22 8.10
N ILE A 171 -9.07 -9.98 7.67
CA ILE A 171 -8.24 -9.02 8.41
C ILE A 171 -9.11 -7.99 9.15
N LYS A 172 -10.31 -7.73 8.64
CA LYS A 172 -11.24 -6.71 9.14
C LYS A 172 -11.57 -6.81 10.64
N LEU A 173 -11.56 -8.02 11.20
CA LEU A 173 -11.76 -8.27 12.63
C LEU A 173 -10.69 -7.58 13.50
N MET A 174 -9.45 -7.44 13.02
CA MET A 174 -8.33 -6.88 13.79
C MET A 174 -8.33 -5.37 13.89
N PHE A 175 -8.93 -4.66 12.93
CA PHE A 175 -9.14 -3.20 13.05
C PHE A 175 -10.28 -2.86 14.02
N LEU A 176 -11.04 -3.88 14.46
CA LEU A 176 -12.16 -3.76 15.40
C LEU A 176 -11.80 -4.28 16.81
N GLU A 177 -10.93 -5.30 16.92
CA GLU A 177 -10.54 -5.96 18.17
C GLU A 177 -9.88 -5.07 19.26
N PRO A 178 -8.98 -4.11 18.96
CA PRO A 178 -8.41 -3.23 19.98
C PRO A 178 -9.46 -2.43 20.76
N TYR A 179 -10.65 -2.28 20.18
CA TYR A 179 -11.78 -1.61 20.81
C TYR A 179 -12.52 -2.50 21.82
N ASN A 180 -12.61 -3.82 21.59
CA ASN A 180 -13.36 -4.73 22.46
C ASN A 180 -12.59 -5.11 23.74
N LEU A 181 -11.25 -5.13 23.69
CA LEU A 181 -10.43 -5.43 24.87
C LEU A 181 -10.38 -4.27 25.88
N LEU A 182 -10.52 -3.03 25.40
CA LEU A 182 -10.62 -1.85 26.27
C LEU A 182 -11.99 -1.68 26.93
N GLN A 183 -13.01 -2.43 26.49
CA GLN A 183 -14.38 -2.38 27.04
C GLN A 183 -14.66 -3.43 28.13
N LYS A 184 -13.73 -4.37 28.40
CA LYS A 184 -13.91 -5.40 29.45
C LYS A 184 -13.38 -5.00 30.84
N HIS A 185 -12.82 -3.80 30.99
CA HIS A 185 -12.21 -3.32 32.23
C HIS A 185 -12.81 -2.02 32.78
N TYR A 186 -14.01 -1.65 32.34
CA TYR A 186 -14.84 -0.60 32.96
C TYR A 186 -16.20 -1.15 33.36
#